data_AF-A0A1H7LWE4-F1
#
_entry.id   AF-A0A1H7LWE4-F1
#
_cell.length_a   1.000
_cell.length_b   1.000
_cell.length_c   1.000
_cell.angle_alpha   90.00
_cell.angle_beta   90.00
_cell.angle_gamma   90.00
#
_symmetry.space_group_name_H-M   'P 1'
#
loop_
_entity.id
_entity.type
_entity.pdbx_description
1 polymer ?
#
loop_
_entity_poly.entity_id
_entity_poly.type
_entity_poly.pdbx_seq_one_letter_code
_entity_poly.pdbx_strand_id
1 'polypeptide(L)'
;MKFRKTLALAAMLAAVPVVGVAGSAQASNCTSATSNGHCYAENQLEGNGSHPNAAGVDLDVNCLSVANRSTDFDDWEMWFATDTPQVSYDTWTEEGMTAGSLQGGYQGFLWYWADMRPNGTYNEHYIRNASVGTSTNVSVYYAGNDNDNVYLGGSLVGTSAGNGSGGLYANAGFESTTTAATLQGWADNFQYRVGSSWSWASPNVWNTNSGWVGTSASGSNLYASTGCGGGAAPLAAPAAHALPADAAQRARVLAQIVQGVATRAHGSHLGSARTTRSTRQQAIKALLGGDRVQGDQAVEVIQLNGDFSPVRSMKQRKAGALPTSNTLTILVDPATGRITDWGISNIGSAALAQLGPVSQLS
;
A
#
# COMPACT_ATOMS: atom_id res chain seq x y z
N MET A 1 61.86 10.09 36.40
CA MET A 1 60.46 9.64 36.49
C MET A 1 59.79 9.81 35.12
N LYS A 2 59.48 8.72 34.42
CA LYS A 2 58.76 8.73 33.14
C LYS A 2 57.35 8.15 33.38
N PHE A 3 56.31 8.98 33.32
CA PHE A 3 54.93 8.51 33.37
C PHE A 3 54.47 8.13 31.95
N ARG A 4 54.31 6.83 31.70
CA ARG A 4 53.60 6.32 30.52
C ARG A 4 52.10 6.37 30.83
N LYS A 5 51.34 7.16 30.07
CA LYS A 5 49.88 7.10 30.04
C LYS A 5 49.47 6.06 29.00
N THR A 6 48.93 4.94 29.47
CA THR A 6 48.29 3.92 28.66
C THR A 6 46.89 4.43 28.31
N LEU A 7 46.62 4.72 27.04
CA LEU A 7 45.29 5.03 26.55
C LEU A 7 44.54 3.72 26.34
N ALA A 8 43.51 3.46 27.14
CA ALA A 8 42.62 2.32 26.96
C ALA A 8 41.61 2.64 25.85
N LEU A 9 41.69 1.91 24.73
CA LEU A 9 40.75 1.96 23.63
C LEU A 9 39.53 1.10 24.01
N ALA A 10 38.47 1.73 24.49
CA ALA A 10 37.20 1.05 24.75
C ALA A 10 36.44 0.87 23.43
N ALA A 11 36.49 -0.35 22.87
CA ALA A 11 35.64 -0.74 21.76
C ALA A 11 34.19 -0.87 22.26
N MET A 12 33.35 0.11 21.95
CA MET A 12 31.89 -0.03 22.11
C MET A 12 31.38 -0.98 21.03
N LEU A 13 31.14 -2.24 21.41
CA LEU A 13 30.25 -3.12 20.64
C LEU A 13 28.83 -2.53 20.74
N ALA A 14 28.38 -1.85 19.70
CA ALA A 14 26.97 -1.55 19.53
C ALA A 14 26.24 -2.89 19.28
N ALA A 15 25.40 -3.30 20.21
CA ALA A 15 24.51 -4.44 20.03
C ALA A 15 23.55 -4.10 18.88
N VAL A 16 23.75 -4.72 17.72
CA VAL A 16 22.78 -4.68 16.62
C VAL A 16 21.63 -5.60 17.04
N PRO A 17 20.42 -5.10 17.27
CA PRO A 17 19.29 -5.97 17.55
C PRO A 17 19.09 -6.88 16.33
N VAL A 18 19.17 -8.19 16.55
CA VAL A 18 18.75 -9.19 15.56
C VAL A 18 17.22 -9.12 15.53
N VAL A 19 16.70 -8.36 14.57
CA VAL A 19 15.26 -8.31 14.29
C VAL A 19 14.90 -9.67 13.71
N GLY A 20 14.19 -10.49 14.48
CA GLY A 20 13.60 -11.72 13.95
C GLY A 20 12.72 -11.37 12.77
N VAL A 21 12.91 -12.06 11.64
CA VAL A 21 12.06 -11.90 10.47
C VAL A 21 10.67 -12.38 10.86
N ALA A 22 9.75 -11.45 11.09
CA ALA A 22 8.35 -11.78 11.35
C ALA A 22 7.81 -12.58 10.15
N GLY A 23 7.10 -13.67 10.42
CA GLY A 23 6.48 -14.49 9.38
C GLY A 23 5.54 -13.67 8.49
N SER A 24 5.26 -14.17 7.29
CA SER A 24 4.25 -13.55 6.42
C SER A 24 2.93 -13.42 7.16
N ALA A 25 2.25 -12.31 6.90
CA ALA A 25 0.86 -12.13 7.30
C ALA A 25 0.01 -13.24 6.71
N GLN A 26 -0.49 -14.14 7.55
CA GLN A 26 -1.47 -15.12 7.14
C GLN A 26 -2.70 -14.95 8.01
N ALA A 27 -3.79 -14.59 7.35
CA ALA A 27 -5.07 -14.40 7.97
C ALA A 27 -5.72 -15.74 8.34
N SER A 28 -5.32 -16.30 9.47
CA SER A 28 -5.83 -17.58 9.95
C SER A 28 -7.33 -17.54 10.29
N ASN A 29 -7.91 -16.36 10.52
CA ASN A 29 -9.28 -16.19 11.01
C ASN A 29 -10.24 -15.45 10.05
N CYS A 30 -9.75 -14.88 8.94
CA CYS A 30 -10.61 -14.28 7.90
C CYS A 30 -11.09 -15.33 6.88
N THR A 31 -11.38 -16.54 7.37
CA THR A 31 -11.80 -17.70 6.58
C THR A 31 -13.33 -17.76 6.50
N SER A 32 -13.95 -16.81 5.80
CA SER A 32 -15.21 -17.20 5.14
C SER A 32 -14.83 -18.18 4.03
N ALA A 33 -15.69 -19.14 3.67
CA ALA A 33 -15.41 -20.26 2.76
C ALA A 33 -15.02 -19.88 1.31
N THR A 34 -14.61 -18.63 1.09
CA THR A 34 -14.30 -18.06 -0.20
C THR A 34 -13.08 -17.11 -0.21
N SER A 35 -12.46 -16.66 0.89
CA SER A 35 -11.56 -15.49 0.88
C SER A 35 -10.05 -15.78 0.76
N ASN A 36 -9.32 -14.89 0.05
CA ASN A 36 -7.86 -14.76 -0.03
C ASN A 36 -7.20 -14.37 1.32
N GLY A 37 -7.83 -14.70 2.45
CA GLY A 37 -7.38 -14.27 3.77
C GLY A 37 -7.79 -12.84 4.17
N HIS A 38 -8.61 -12.11 3.43
CA HIS A 38 -9.02 -10.77 3.87
C HIS A 38 -10.46 -10.79 4.41
N CYS A 39 -10.70 -9.93 5.40
CA CYS A 39 -12.02 -9.61 5.91
C CYS A 39 -12.43 -8.21 5.43
N TYR A 40 -13.69 -8.06 5.01
CA TYR A 40 -14.22 -6.80 4.47
C TYR A 40 -15.48 -6.34 5.19
N ALA A 41 -15.62 -5.02 5.26
CA ALA A 41 -16.87 -4.34 5.58
C ALA A 41 -16.95 -3.07 4.73
N GLU A 42 -17.68 -3.12 3.63
CA GLU A 42 -17.66 -2.09 2.59
C GLU A 42 -19.04 -1.76 2.03
N ASN A 43 -19.19 -0.54 1.58
CA ASN A 43 -20.31 -0.06 0.79
C ASN A 43 -19.96 -0.19 -0.68
N GLN A 44 -20.73 -0.96 -1.43
CA GLN A 44 -20.45 -1.24 -2.85
C GLN A 44 -21.42 -0.53 -3.78
N LEU A 45 -20.88 0.17 -4.77
CA LEU A 45 -21.60 0.69 -5.93
C LEU A 45 -21.44 -0.29 -7.09
N GLU A 46 -22.36 -1.24 -7.23
CA GLU A 46 -22.41 -2.07 -8.44
C GLU A 46 -23.05 -1.27 -9.59
N GLY A 47 -22.33 -1.11 -10.70
CA GLY A 47 -22.83 -0.37 -11.86
C GLY A 47 -24.13 -0.98 -12.40
N ASN A 48 -25.24 -0.26 -12.30
CA ASN A 48 -26.50 -0.55 -13.00
C ASN A 48 -26.40 -0.27 -14.52
N GLY A 49 -25.28 -0.64 -15.15
CA GLY A 49 -24.99 -0.40 -16.57
C GLY A 49 -24.42 0.99 -16.93
N SER A 50 -24.14 1.85 -15.93
CA SER A 50 -23.45 3.12 -16.14
C SER A 50 -22.05 3.06 -15.52
N HIS A 51 -21.02 3.25 -16.34
CA HIS A 51 -19.62 3.26 -15.90
C HIS A 51 -19.27 4.62 -15.29
N PRO A 52 -19.08 4.73 -13.95
CA PRO A 52 -18.66 6.00 -13.36
C PRO A 52 -17.33 6.46 -13.96
N ASN A 53 -17.20 7.75 -14.27
CA ASN A 53 -15.91 8.35 -14.63
C ASN A 53 -15.23 9.06 -13.45
N ALA A 54 -15.86 9.02 -12.27
CA ALA A 54 -15.23 9.37 -11.00
C ALA A 54 -16.00 8.74 -9.83
N ALA A 55 -15.32 8.57 -8.71
CA ALA A 55 -15.93 8.28 -7.41
C ALA A 55 -15.23 9.09 -6.32
N GLY A 56 -15.94 9.40 -5.25
CA GLY A 56 -15.36 10.07 -4.10
C GLY A 56 -16.16 9.82 -2.83
N VAL A 57 -15.46 9.79 -1.70
CA VAL A 57 -16.02 9.46 -0.39
C VAL A 57 -15.21 10.18 0.69
N ASP A 58 -15.87 10.56 1.77
CA ASP A 58 -15.21 11.10 2.95
C ASP A 58 -14.84 9.96 3.88
N LEU A 59 -13.54 9.75 4.08
CA LEU A 59 -13.00 8.72 4.96
C LEU A 59 -12.65 9.33 6.31
N ASP A 60 -13.20 8.77 7.39
CA ASP A 60 -12.87 9.11 8.77
C ASP A 60 -12.65 7.83 9.59
N VAL A 61 -11.65 7.83 10.45
CA VAL A 61 -11.40 6.73 11.39
C VAL A 61 -11.11 7.29 12.78
N ASN A 62 -11.78 6.74 13.78
CA ASN A 62 -11.48 7.01 15.19
C ASN A 62 -10.41 6.04 15.72
N CYS A 63 -10.36 4.82 15.20
CA CYS A 63 -9.26 3.89 15.43
C CYS A 63 -9.09 2.96 14.22
N LEU A 64 -7.84 2.62 13.92
CA LEU A 64 -7.43 1.66 12.90
C LEU A 64 -6.15 0.97 13.38
N SER A 65 -6.21 -0.33 13.67
CA SER A 65 -5.10 -1.04 14.31
C SER A 65 -5.26 -2.55 14.22
N VAL A 66 -4.12 -3.24 14.08
CA VAL A 66 -4.03 -4.70 14.26
C VAL A 66 -3.22 -5.05 15.50
N ALA A 67 -3.43 -6.26 16.04
CA ALA A 67 -2.69 -6.76 17.20
C ALA A 67 -1.21 -7.03 16.87
N ASN A 68 -0.91 -7.68 15.74
CA ASN A 68 0.46 -7.90 15.28
C ASN A 68 0.77 -7.08 14.03
N ARG A 69 1.21 -5.84 14.25
CA ARG A 69 1.57 -4.90 13.17
C ARG A 69 2.79 -5.32 12.35
N SER A 70 3.49 -6.39 12.75
CA SER A 70 4.57 -6.97 11.95
C SER A 70 4.08 -8.02 10.97
N THR A 71 2.85 -8.50 11.09
CA THR A 71 2.29 -9.58 10.28
C THR A 71 0.84 -9.37 9.92
N ASP A 72 0.25 -8.21 10.17
CA ASP A 72 -1.16 -7.96 9.85
C ASP A 72 -1.30 -6.52 9.36
N PHE A 73 -2.29 -6.26 8.51
CA PHE A 73 -2.68 -4.90 8.15
C PHE A 73 -4.18 -4.69 8.31
N ASP A 74 -4.53 -3.42 8.33
CA ASP A 74 -5.88 -2.90 8.44
C ASP A 74 -5.97 -1.60 7.64
N ASP A 75 -6.90 -1.53 6.69
CA ASP A 75 -7.08 -0.44 5.76
C ASP A 75 -8.50 0.13 5.83
N TRP A 76 -8.59 1.43 5.60
CA TRP A 76 -9.84 2.17 5.45
C TRP A 76 -9.75 3.03 4.20
N GLU A 77 -10.46 2.62 3.15
CA GLU A 77 -10.13 3.05 1.80
C GLU A 77 -11.33 3.07 0.85
N MET A 78 -11.08 3.61 -0.34
CA MET A 78 -11.96 3.53 -1.49
C MET A 78 -11.26 2.80 -2.63
N TRP A 79 -11.95 1.83 -3.21
CA TRP A 79 -11.57 1.12 -4.42
C TRP A 79 -12.37 1.66 -5.61
N PHE A 80 -11.69 1.94 -6.72
CA PHE A 80 -12.30 2.30 -7.99
C PHE A 80 -11.88 1.29 -9.06
N ALA A 81 -12.76 0.32 -9.33
CA ALA A 81 -12.48 -0.74 -10.31
C ALA A 81 -12.64 -0.21 -11.73
N THR A 82 -11.66 -0.45 -12.60
CA THR A 82 -11.63 0.06 -13.97
C THR A 82 -12.22 -0.96 -14.97
N ASP A 83 -12.85 -0.48 -16.05
CA ASP A 83 -13.59 -1.22 -17.09
C ASP A 83 -12.71 -1.99 -18.07
N THR A 84 -11.55 -2.44 -17.61
CA THR A 84 -10.73 -3.43 -18.32
C THR A 84 -10.91 -4.79 -17.65
N PRO A 85 -12.01 -5.51 -17.91
CA PRO A 85 -12.14 -6.88 -17.45
C PRO A 85 -11.14 -7.74 -18.25
N GLN A 86 -9.94 -7.96 -17.69
CA GLN A 86 -9.26 -9.19 -18.02
C GLN A 86 -9.99 -10.32 -17.32
N VAL A 87 -10.32 -11.36 -18.08
CA VAL A 87 -11.09 -12.54 -17.61
C VAL A 87 -10.45 -13.26 -16.41
N SER A 88 -9.17 -12.96 -16.10
CA SER A 88 -8.42 -13.48 -14.97
C SER A 88 -8.30 -12.53 -13.77
N TYR A 89 -8.47 -11.21 -13.93
CA TYR A 89 -8.47 -10.27 -12.81
C TYR A 89 -8.99 -8.86 -13.14
N ASP A 90 -9.65 -8.22 -12.17
CA ASP A 90 -10.11 -6.83 -12.21
C ASP A 90 -8.92 -5.88 -12.03
N THR A 91 -8.88 -4.84 -12.86
CA THR A 91 -7.97 -3.70 -12.73
C THR A 91 -8.62 -2.63 -11.88
N TRP A 92 -7.84 -1.91 -11.08
CA TRP A 92 -8.40 -0.95 -10.13
C TRP A 92 -7.36 0.09 -9.73
N THR A 93 -7.87 1.21 -9.21
CA THR A 93 -7.12 2.24 -8.49
C THR A 93 -7.75 2.38 -7.10
N GLU A 94 -6.95 2.45 -6.04
CA GLU A 94 -7.43 2.61 -4.67
C GLU A 94 -6.77 3.81 -3.98
N GLU A 95 -7.46 4.38 -2.99
CA GLU A 95 -6.93 5.43 -2.13
C GLU A 95 -7.51 5.29 -0.73
N GLY A 96 -6.65 5.39 0.28
CA GLY A 96 -7.10 5.23 1.64
C GLY A 96 -6.04 5.44 2.70
N MET A 97 -6.40 5.05 3.90
CA MET A 97 -5.50 4.99 5.04
C MET A 97 -5.16 3.53 5.33
N THR A 98 -3.89 3.29 5.67
CA THR A 98 -3.41 1.96 5.99
C THR A 98 -2.68 1.93 7.33
N ALA A 99 -2.91 0.89 8.13
CA ALA A 99 -2.27 0.65 9.42
C ALA A 99 -1.72 -0.77 9.54
N GLY A 100 -0.60 -0.90 10.24
CA GLY A 100 0.03 -2.20 10.50
C GLY A 100 1.18 -2.49 9.54
N SER A 101 1.32 -3.75 9.15
CA SER A 101 2.34 -4.25 8.24
C SER A 101 2.01 -3.82 6.82
N LEU A 102 2.64 -2.76 6.35
CA LEU A 102 2.63 -2.46 4.93
C LEU A 102 3.46 -3.51 4.20
N GLN A 103 3.10 -3.83 2.94
CA GLN A 103 3.88 -4.77 2.13
C GLN A 103 5.34 -4.31 1.98
N GLY A 104 5.61 -3.00 2.10
CA GLY A 104 6.94 -2.39 2.26
C GLY A 104 7.67 -2.59 3.61
N GLY A 105 7.12 -3.34 4.58
CA GLY A 105 7.72 -3.50 5.91
C GLY A 105 7.57 -2.30 6.84
N TYR A 106 6.76 -1.31 6.47
CA TYR A 106 6.45 -0.15 7.31
C TYR A 106 5.44 -0.51 8.38
N GLN A 107 5.61 0.06 9.58
CA GLN A 107 4.70 -0.07 10.72
C GLN A 107 4.16 1.32 11.05
N GLY A 108 3.25 1.84 10.25
CA GLY A 108 2.76 3.21 10.38
C GLY A 108 1.26 3.32 10.24
N PHE A 109 0.79 4.57 10.23
CA PHE A 109 -0.54 4.95 9.80
C PHE A 109 -0.38 6.02 8.73
N LEU A 110 -0.63 5.65 7.47
CA LEU A 110 -0.29 6.46 6.29
C LEU A 110 -1.50 6.59 5.37
N TRP A 111 -1.58 7.74 4.70
CA TRP A 111 -2.33 7.89 3.46
C TRP A 111 -1.55 7.28 2.32
N TYR A 112 -2.23 6.51 1.49
CA TYR A 112 -1.66 5.84 0.34
C TYR A 112 -2.63 5.82 -0.82
N TRP A 113 -2.10 5.54 -2.01
CA TRP A 113 -2.88 5.08 -3.14
C TRP A 113 -2.15 3.95 -3.85
N ALA A 114 -2.87 3.09 -4.53
CA ALA A 114 -2.31 1.95 -5.23
C ALA A 114 -3.08 1.65 -6.52
N ASP A 115 -2.46 0.86 -7.39
CA ASP A 115 -3.12 0.33 -8.58
C ASP A 115 -2.76 -1.12 -8.90
N MET A 116 -3.74 -1.82 -9.49
CA MET A 116 -3.56 -3.10 -10.14
C MET A 116 -3.82 -2.96 -11.62
N ARG A 117 -2.80 -3.29 -12.42
CA ARG A 117 -2.78 -3.04 -13.84
C ARG A 117 -3.13 -4.25 -14.68
N PRO A 118 -3.62 -4.06 -15.93
CA PRO A 118 -3.97 -5.16 -16.82
C PRO A 118 -2.80 -6.10 -17.16
N ASN A 119 -1.56 -5.71 -16.92
CA ASN A 119 -0.38 -6.54 -17.18
C ASN A 119 0.10 -7.30 -15.93
N GLY A 120 -0.66 -7.24 -14.84
CA GLY A 120 -0.33 -7.88 -13.57
C GLY A 120 0.69 -7.13 -12.73
N THR A 121 0.98 -5.88 -13.08
CA THR A 121 1.76 -4.97 -12.25
C THR A 121 0.88 -4.43 -11.13
N TYR A 122 1.44 -4.38 -9.92
CA TYR A 122 0.85 -3.70 -8.78
C TYR A 122 1.81 -2.63 -8.29
N ASN A 123 1.32 -1.43 -8.01
CA ASN A 123 2.10 -0.34 -7.42
C ASN A 123 1.38 0.25 -6.22
N GLU A 124 2.13 0.65 -5.21
CA GLU A 124 1.63 1.36 -4.04
C GLU A 124 2.52 2.56 -3.72
N HIS A 125 1.87 3.68 -3.44
CA HIS A 125 2.49 4.99 -3.29
C HIS A 125 2.08 5.59 -1.96
N TYR A 126 3.06 5.85 -1.09
CA TYR A 126 2.82 6.50 0.19
C TYR A 126 2.86 8.02 0.05
N ILE A 127 1.85 8.69 0.61
CA ILE A 127 1.64 10.13 0.46
C ILE A 127 2.18 10.85 1.69
N ARG A 128 1.60 10.57 2.86
CA ARG A 128 1.93 11.22 4.15
C ARG A 128 1.37 10.42 5.33
N ASN A 129 1.72 10.81 6.54
CA ASN A 129 1.08 10.25 7.74
C ASN A 129 -0.43 10.54 7.73
N ALA A 130 -1.23 9.54 8.13
CA ALA A 130 -2.66 9.70 8.40
C ALA A 130 -2.90 10.09 9.87
N SER A 131 -4.13 10.52 10.17
CA SER A 131 -4.56 10.94 11.50
C SER A 131 -6.00 10.52 11.75
N VAL A 132 -6.30 10.19 13.01
CA VAL A 132 -7.65 9.81 13.44
C VAL A 132 -8.52 11.04 13.68
N GLY A 133 -9.85 10.87 13.64
CA GLY A 133 -10.85 11.90 13.92
C GLY A 133 -10.82 13.06 12.93
N THR A 134 -10.32 12.81 11.72
CA THR A 134 -10.24 13.80 10.64
C THR A 134 -10.85 13.18 9.39
N SER A 135 -12.08 13.59 9.10
CA SER A 135 -12.73 13.28 7.84
C SER A 135 -11.98 13.94 6.67
N THR A 136 -11.55 13.12 5.71
CA THR A 136 -10.85 13.57 4.51
C THR A 136 -11.49 12.96 3.27
N ASN A 137 -11.84 13.80 2.31
CA ASN A 137 -12.32 13.34 1.02
C ASN A 137 -11.20 12.66 0.22
N VAL A 138 -11.45 11.45 -0.25
CA VAL A 138 -10.65 10.78 -1.29
C VAL A 138 -11.46 10.71 -2.57
N SER A 139 -10.81 10.84 -3.73
CA SER A 139 -11.52 10.73 -5.00
C SER A 139 -10.62 10.30 -6.15
N VAL A 140 -11.18 9.47 -7.02
CA VAL A 140 -10.54 9.00 -8.24
C VAL A 140 -11.33 9.51 -9.43
N TYR A 141 -10.65 10.05 -10.43
CA TYR A 141 -11.24 10.56 -11.67
C TYR A 141 -10.58 9.91 -12.87
N TYR A 142 -11.38 9.34 -13.76
CA TYR A 142 -10.91 9.02 -15.10
C TYR A 142 -10.55 10.31 -15.84
N ALA A 143 -9.26 10.48 -16.12
CA ALA A 143 -8.67 11.66 -16.71
C ALA A 143 -8.52 11.55 -18.25
N GLY A 144 -8.94 10.43 -18.84
CA GLY A 144 -8.76 10.13 -20.25
C GLY A 144 -7.35 9.61 -20.59
N ASN A 145 -7.18 9.11 -21.82
CA ASN A 145 -5.94 8.49 -22.30
C ASN A 145 -5.40 7.42 -21.34
N ASP A 146 -6.32 6.59 -20.87
CA ASP A 146 -6.08 5.51 -19.93
C ASP A 146 -5.48 5.94 -18.58
N ASN A 147 -5.80 7.13 -18.09
CA ASN A 147 -5.31 7.63 -16.81
C ASN A 147 -6.42 7.78 -15.79
N ASP A 148 -6.11 7.46 -14.54
CA ASP A 148 -6.91 7.83 -13.37
C ASP A 148 -6.12 8.81 -12.49
N ASN A 149 -6.73 9.96 -12.19
CA ASN A 149 -6.17 10.92 -11.25
C ASN A 149 -6.71 10.65 -9.84
N VAL A 150 -5.81 10.64 -8.86
CA VAL A 150 -6.10 10.35 -7.46
C VAL A 150 -5.97 11.64 -6.63
N TYR A 151 -6.95 11.92 -5.79
CA TYR A 151 -7.05 13.17 -5.04
C TYR A 151 -7.32 12.95 -3.55
N LEU A 152 -6.41 13.49 -2.73
CA LEU A 152 -6.54 13.52 -1.28
C LEU A 152 -6.91 14.93 -0.81
N GLY A 153 -8.07 15.08 -0.16
CA GLY A 153 -8.56 16.36 0.33
C GLY A 153 -8.67 17.42 -0.80
N GLY A 154 -9.05 16.98 -2.00
CA GLY A 154 -9.16 17.82 -3.19
C GLY A 154 -7.83 18.19 -3.87
N SER A 155 -6.69 17.71 -3.36
CA SER A 155 -5.38 17.91 -3.98
C SER A 155 -4.96 16.69 -4.79
N LEU A 156 -4.51 16.88 -6.03
CA LEU A 156 -3.96 15.80 -6.85
C LEU A 156 -2.70 15.23 -6.19
N VAL A 157 -2.74 13.96 -5.79
CA VAL A 157 -1.60 13.25 -5.16
C VAL A 157 -0.90 12.29 -6.11
N GLY A 158 -1.59 11.86 -7.17
CA GLY A 158 -1.00 11.04 -8.20
C GLY A 158 -1.88 10.82 -9.42
N THR A 159 -1.30 10.19 -10.43
CA THR A 159 -1.99 9.67 -11.60
C THR A 159 -1.54 8.25 -11.83
N SER A 160 -2.48 7.31 -11.79
CA SER A 160 -2.29 5.95 -12.29
C SER A 160 -2.27 5.99 -13.82
N ALA A 161 -1.09 5.86 -14.41
CA ALA A 161 -0.87 6.08 -15.83
C ALA A 161 -1.02 4.78 -16.64
N GLY A 162 -1.88 4.79 -17.66
CA GLY A 162 -2.14 3.60 -18.49
C GLY A 162 -2.95 2.51 -17.78
N ASN A 163 -3.69 2.86 -16.72
CA ASN A 163 -4.55 1.96 -15.95
C ASN A 163 -6.05 2.33 -15.99
N GLY A 164 -6.37 3.58 -16.31
CA GLY A 164 -7.74 4.07 -16.29
C GLY A 164 -8.55 3.55 -17.49
N SER A 165 -9.80 3.17 -17.29
CA SER A 165 -10.69 2.78 -18.40
C SER A 165 -12.14 3.21 -18.18
N GLY A 166 -12.39 4.12 -17.22
CA GLY A 166 -13.72 4.35 -16.66
C GLY A 166 -14.08 3.23 -15.68
N GLY A 167 -14.88 3.51 -14.67
CA GLY A 167 -15.13 2.59 -13.57
C GLY A 167 -16.21 1.55 -13.88
N LEU A 168 -16.07 0.32 -13.40
CA LEU A 168 -17.14 -0.70 -13.35
C LEU A 168 -17.98 -0.57 -12.09
N TYR A 169 -17.30 -0.41 -10.97
CA TYR A 169 -17.85 -0.26 -9.64
C TYR A 169 -16.88 0.51 -8.76
N ALA A 170 -17.39 1.03 -7.65
CA ALA A 170 -16.56 1.62 -6.62
C ALA A 170 -17.01 1.10 -5.25
N ASN A 171 -16.05 0.80 -4.38
CA ASN A 171 -16.35 0.38 -3.01
C ASN A 171 -15.65 1.32 -2.05
N ALA A 172 -16.23 1.49 -0.86
CA ALA A 172 -15.56 2.22 0.22
C ALA A 172 -15.81 1.53 1.55
N GLY A 173 -14.76 1.38 2.36
CA GLY A 173 -14.86 0.78 3.68
C GLY A 173 -13.56 0.15 4.13
N PHE A 174 -13.68 -1.00 4.77
CA PHE A 174 -12.62 -1.65 5.52
C PHE A 174 -12.13 -2.94 4.87
N GLU A 175 -10.81 -3.13 4.90
CA GLU A 175 -10.11 -4.37 4.59
C GLU A 175 -9.13 -4.72 5.70
N SER A 176 -9.07 -5.98 6.13
CA SER A 176 -8.06 -6.44 7.08
C SER A 176 -7.65 -7.88 6.88
N THR A 177 -6.40 -8.19 7.21
CA THR A 177 -5.87 -9.57 7.22
C THR A 177 -6.17 -10.32 8.52
N THR A 178 -6.88 -9.73 9.47
CA THR A 178 -7.07 -10.39 10.76
C THR A 178 -8.36 -9.98 11.46
N THR A 179 -9.02 -10.96 12.08
CA THR A 179 -10.15 -10.68 12.97
C THR A 179 -9.72 -10.06 14.31
N ALA A 180 -8.42 -9.93 14.55
CA ALA A 180 -7.89 -9.19 15.70
C ALA A 180 -7.79 -7.68 15.44
N ALA A 181 -8.23 -7.19 14.27
CA ALA A 181 -8.22 -5.77 13.97
C ALA A 181 -9.25 -5.00 14.80
N THR A 182 -8.86 -3.81 15.21
CA THR A 182 -9.61 -2.86 16.03
C THR A 182 -9.86 -1.63 15.18
N LEU A 183 -11.12 -1.46 14.78
CA LEU A 183 -11.55 -0.41 13.86
C LEU A 183 -12.77 0.33 14.40
N GLN A 184 -12.85 1.61 14.06
CA GLN A 184 -14.09 2.38 14.05
C GLN A 184 -13.94 3.47 13.00
N GLY A 185 -14.72 3.39 11.94
CA GLY A 185 -14.61 4.28 10.80
C GLY A 185 -15.94 4.56 10.11
N TRP A 186 -15.94 5.67 9.38
CA TRP A 186 -17.03 6.14 8.54
C TRP A 186 -16.53 6.36 7.11
N ALA A 187 -17.35 5.94 6.16
CA ALA A 187 -17.22 6.27 4.75
C ALA A 187 -18.49 7.03 4.39
N ASP A 188 -18.43 8.35 4.51
CA ASP A 188 -19.56 9.25 4.38
C ASP A 188 -19.60 9.91 3.00
N ASN A 189 -20.77 10.40 2.65
CA ASN A 189 -20.97 11.17 1.43
C ASN A 189 -20.48 10.45 0.16
N PHE A 190 -20.66 9.12 0.09
CA PHE A 190 -20.18 8.37 -1.05
C PHE A 190 -20.93 8.78 -2.33
N GLN A 191 -20.17 9.26 -3.31
CA GLN A 191 -20.68 9.78 -4.57
C GLN A 191 -19.94 9.17 -5.75
N TYR A 192 -20.62 9.15 -6.89
CA TYR A 192 -20.03 8.79 -8.17
C TYR A 192 -20.47 9.76 -9.25
N ARG A 193 -19.65 9.88 -10.29
CA ARG A 193 -19.91 10.74 -11.45
C ARG A 193 -20.08 9.91 -12.70
N VAL A 194 -21.11 10.20 -13.49
CA VAL A 194 -21.26 9.70 -14.87
C VAL A 194 -21.34 10.91 -15.80
N GLY A 195 -20.42 10.99 -16.76
CA GLY A 195 -20.26 12.19 -17.58
C GLY A 195 -19.88 13.39 -16.72
N SER A 196 -20.78 14.37 -16.61
CA SER A 196 -20.60 15.58 -15.78
C SER A 196 -21.49 15.59 -14.53
N SER A 197 -22.34 14.59 -14.32
CA SER A 197 -23.34 14.59 -13.25
C SER A 197 -22.88 13.73 -12.08
N TRP A 198 -22.86 14.33 -10.90
CA TRP A 198 -22.66 13.62 -9.64
C TRP A 198 -23.97 13.04 -9.12
N SER A 199 -23.89 11.85 -8.55
CA SER A 199 -25.00 11.17 -7.91
C SER A 199 -24.54 10.59 -6.59
N TRP A 200 -25.43 10.60 -5.61
CA TRP A 200 -25.26 9.89 -4.35
C TRP A 200 -25.24 8.38 -4.63
N ALA A 201 -24.25 7.68 -4.11
CA ALA A 201 -24.25 6.24 -4.12
C ALA A 201 -25.38 5.72 -3.23
N SER A 202 -26.07 4.67 -3.67
CA SER A 202 -26.98 3.89 -2.83
C SER A 202 -26.36 2.49 -2.63
N PRO A 203 -25.30 2.39 -1.83
CA PRO A 203 -24.46 1.21 -1.79
C PRO A 203 -25.15 0.00 -1.15
N ASN A 204 -24.79 -1.18 -1.63
CA ASN A 204 -25.05 -2.43 -0.93
C ASN A 204 -23.94 -2.66 0.11
N VAL A 205 -24.29 -3.05 1.33
CA VAL A 205 -23.29 -3.40 2.34
C VAL A 205 -22.81 -4.83 2.08
N TRP A 206 -21.51 -4.97 1.89
CA TRP A 206 -20.82 -6.25 1.83
C TRP A 206 -19.99 -6.43 3.09
N ASN A 207 -20.29 -7.49 3.86
CA ASN A 207 -19.58 -7.81 5.10
C ASN A 207 -19.29 -9.31 5.15
N THR A 208 -18.02 -9.68 5.04
CA THR A 208 -17.61 -11.10 4.97
C THR A 208 -17.62 -11.78 6.34
N ASN A 209 -17.79 -11.03 7.42
CA ASN A 209 -17.81 -11.56 8.79
C ASN A 209 -18.66 -10.68 9.72
N SER A 210 -19.99 -10.74 9.54
CA SER A 210 -20.96 -9.92 10.27
C SER A 210 -21.04 -10.20 11.78
N GLY A 211 -20.50 -11.33 12.24
CA GLY A 211 -20.36 -11.63 13.67
C GLY A 211 -19.20 -10.90 14.34
N TRP A 212 -18.27 -10.35 13.54
CA TRP A 212 -17.07 -9.66 14.02
C TRP A 212 -17.14 -8.14 13.78
N VAL A 213 -17.48 -7.70 12.57
CA VAL A 213 -17.64 -6.27 12.26
C VAL A 213 -19.10 -5.87 12.37
N GLY A 214 -19.41 -5.02 13.34
CA GLY A 214 -20.68 -4.29 13.36
C GLY A 214 -20.72 -3.30 12.21
N THR A 215 -21.75 -3.37 11.37
CA THR A 215 -21.92 -2.47 10.21
C THR A 215 -23.30 -1.86 10.23
N SER A 216 -23.38 -0.59 9.84
CA SER A 216 -24.64 0.09 9.58
C SER A 216 -24.45 1.01 8.37
N ALA A 217 -25.36 0.95 7.42
CA ALA A 217 -25.39 1.88 6.30
C ALA A 217 -26.73 2.61 6.26
N SER A 218 -26.68 3.88 5.85
CA SER A 218 -27.86 4.72 5.66
C SER A 218 -27.60 5.70 4.52
N GLY A 219 -28.39 5.62 3.46
CA GLY A 219 -28.13 6.38 2.24
C GLY A 219 -26.72 6.09 1.71
N SER A 220 -25.91 7.13 1.55
CA SER A 220 -24.55 7.07 1.00
C SER A 220 -23.45 6.85 2.02
N ASN A 221 -23.80 6.45 3.25
CA ASN A 221 -22.86 6.40 4.37
C ASN A 221 -22.67 4.96 4.85
N LEU A 222 -21.42 4.59 5.17
CA LEU A 222 -21.06 3.37 5.89
C LEU A 222 -20.52 3.75 7.26
N TYR A 223 -20.93 3.01 8.27
CA TYR A 223 -20.21 2.90 9.52
C TYR A 223 -19.81 1.43 9.73
N ALA A 224 -18.55 1.22 10.13
CA ALA A 224 -18.07 -0.08 10.55
C ALA A 224 -17.30 0.03 11.87
N SER A 225 -17.43 -0.98 12.73
CA SER A 225 -16.64 -1.07 13.95
C SER A 225 -16.50 -2.50 14.47
N THR A 226 -15.32 -2.81 14.99
CA THR A 226 -15.04 -4.02 15.79
C THR A 226 -14.91 -3.70 17.28
N GLY A 227 -15.14 -2.43 17.66
CA GLY A 227 -15.04 -1.88 19.00
C GLY A 227 -13.67 -1.28 19.32
N CYS A 228 -13.56 0.04 19.47
CA CYS A 228 -12.34 0.67 20.00
C CYS A 228 -12.29 0.54 21.53
N GLY A 229 -11.79 -0.58 22.04
CA GLY A 229 -11.51 -0.72 23.48
C GLY A 229 -10.31 0.12 23.91
N GLY A 230 -10.53 1.29 24.54
CA GLY A 230 -9.59 1.89 25.50
C GLY A 230 -8.20 2.33 25.02
N GLY A 231 -8.05 2.84 23.79
CA GLY A 231 -6.85 3.61 23.41
C GLY A 231 -5.86 2.92 22.48
N ALA A 232 -6.33 2.25 21.43
CA ALA A 232 -5.48 2.00 20.26
C ALA A 232 -5.14 3.34 19.61
N ALA A 233 -4.10 4.00 20.12
CA ALA A 233 -3.54 5.17 19.46
C ALA A 233 -3.10 4.74 18.04
N PRO A 234 -3.36 5.56 17.01
CA PRO A 234 -2.66 5.38 15.75
C PRO A 234 -1.16 5.28 16.07
N LEU A 235 -0.47 4.27 15.51
CA LEU A 235 0.98 4.26 15.64
C LEU A 235 1.46 5.57 15.05
N ALA A 236 2.27 6.30 15.82
CA ALA A 236 3.15 7.27 15.21
C ALA A 236 3.91 6.53 14.11
N ALA A 237 4.00 7.13 12.92
CA ALA A 237 4.82 6.58 11.86
C ALA A 237 6.21 6.22 12.42
N PRO A 238 6.85 5.13 11.97
CA PRO A 238 8.14 4.70 12.49
C PRO A 238 9.09 5.89 12.55
N ALA A 239 9.90 5.95 13.60
CA ALA A 239 10.92 6.98 13.73
C ALA A 239 11.73 6.99 12.42
N ALA A 240 11.67 8.12 11.72
CA ALA A 240 12.40 8.31 10.49
C ALA A 240 13.88 8.41 10.84
N HIS A 241 14.68 7.50 10.29
CA HIS A 241 16.12 7.51 10.44
C HIS A 241 16.74 7.57 9.06
N ALA A 242 17.49 8.64 8.80
CA ALA A 242 18.26 8.77 7.57
C ALA A 242 19.09 7.49 7.34
N LEU A 243 19.19 7.09 6.08
CA LEU A 243 20.04 5.98 5.72
C LEU A 243 21.49 6.27 6.13
N PRO A 244 22.22 5.29 6.66
CA PRO A 244 23.62 5.48 7.05
C PRO A 244 24.45 6.12 5.94
N ALA A 245 25.35 7.03 6.31
CA ALA A 245 26.31 7.60 5.37
C ALA A 245 27.35 6.55 4.93
N ASP A 246 27.71 5.63 5.82
CA ASP A 246 28.58 4.49 5.53
C ASP A 246 27.94 3.54 4.51
N ALA A 247 28.67 3.22 3.44
CA ALA A 247 28.16 2.43 2.34
C ALA A 247 27.82 0.99 2.74
N ALA A 248 28.63 0.36 3.60
CA ALA A 248 28.40 -1.02 4.03
C ALA A 248 27.19 -1.12 4.98
N GLN A 249 27.06 -0.18 5.92
CA GLN A 249 25.88 -0.10 6.79
C GLN A 249 24.62 0.26 6.00
N ARG A 250 24.71 1.17 5.03
CA ARG A 250 23.60 1.49 4.12
C ARG A 250 23.14 0.25 3.36
N ALA A 251 24.06 -0.49 2.74
CA ALA A 251 23.75 -1.72 2.01
C ALA A 251 23.06 -2.76 2.91
N ARG A 252 23.51 -2.92 4.16
CA ARG A 252 22.85 -3.81 5.14
C ARG A 252 21.42 -3.37 5.46
N VAL A 253 21.18 -2.07 5.67
CA VAL A 253 19.82 -1.55 5.93
C VAL A 253 18.91 -1.76 4.71
N LEU A 254 19.40 -1.47 3.50
CA LEU A 254 18.64 -1.71 2.28
C LEU A 254 18.34 -3.19 2.05
N ALA A 255 19.31 -4.08 2.35
CA ALA A 255 19.12 -5.53 2.30
C ALA A 255 18.04 -6.02 3.27
N GLN A 256 17.99 -5.46 4.49
CA GLN A 256 16.95 -5.77 5.47
C GLN A 256 15.57 -5.28 5.01
N ILE A 257 15.49 -4.06 4.44
CA ILE A 257 14.25 -3.52 3.87
C ILE A 257 13.75 -4.47 2.77
N VAL A 258 14.56 -4.77 1.75
CA VAL A 258 14.12 -5.60 0.62
C VAL A 258 13.73 -7.02 1.03
N GLN A 259 14.42 -7.64 1.99
CA GLN A 259 14.03 -8.94 2.53
C GLN A 259 12.67 -8.87 3.25
N GLY A 260 12.45 -7.80 4.03
CA GLY A 260 11.17 -7.54 4.69
C GLY A 260 10.03 -7.40 3.69
N VAL A 261 10.23 -6.64 2.61
CA VAL A 261 9.21 -6.46 1.56
C VAL A 261 8.98 -7.74 0.77
N ALA A 262 10.05 -8.42 0.36
CA ALA A 262 9.98 -9.67 -0.40
C ALA A 262 9.20 -10.77 0.33
N THR A 263 9.41 -10.90 1.64
CA THR A 263 8.68 -11.87 2.47
C THR A 263 7.17 -11.59 2.47
N ARG A 264 6.79 -10.30 2.45
CA ARG A 264 5.40 -9.86 2.46
C ARG A 264 4.75 -9.98 1.09
N ALA A 265 5.46 -9.69 0.01
CA ALA A 265 5.01 -9.91 -1.37
C ALA A 265 5.02 -11.39 -1.79
N HIS A 266 4.99 -12.32 -0.81
CA HIS A 266 5.07 -13.78 -0.99
C HIS A 266 6.16 -14.23 -1.95
N GLY A 267 7.31 -13.54 -1.91
CA GLY A 267 8.44 -13.83 -2.77
C GLY A 267 8.94 -15.25 -2.57
N SER A 268 8.86 -16.06 -3.62
CA SER A 268 9.57 -17.34 -3.70
C SER A 268 10.74 -17.21 -4.69
N HIS A 269 11.73 -18.11 -4.58
CA HIS A 269 12.92 -18.10 -5.45
C HIS A 269 13.65 -16.73 -5.50
N LEU A 270 13.88 -16.11 -4.35
CA LEU A 270 14.53 -14.80 -4.27
C LEU A 270 15.93 -14.84 -4.90
N GLY A 271 16.15 -14.00 -5.91
CA GLY A 271 17.42 -13.81 -6.58
C GLY A 271 18.27 -12.71 -5.94
N SER A 272 19.19 -12.14 -6.72
CA SER A 272 20.05 -11.04 -6.27
C SER A 272 19.30 -9.72 -6.23
N ALA A 273 19.41 -9.00 -5.11
CA ALA A 273 18.96 -7.63 -5.00
C ALA A 273 20.02 -6.67 -5.54
N ARG A 274 19.56 -5.62 -6.22
CA ARG A 274 20.40 -4.56 -6.80
C ARG A 274 19.87 -3.20 -6.40
N THR A 275 20.76 -2.23 -6.31
CA THR A 275 20.42 -0.86 -5.94
C THR A 275 21.06 0.16 -6.86
N THR A 276 20.39 1.29 -7.04
CA THR A 276 20.91 2.50 -7.70
C THR A 276 20.31 3.73 -7.03
N ARG A 277 20.78 4.93 -7.38
CA ARG A 277 20.20 6.20 -6.94
C ARG A 277 19.49 6.87 -8.10
N SER A 278 18.36 7.50 -7.80
CA SER A 278 17.59 8.26 -8.79
C SER A 278 16.74 9.32 -8.09
N THR A 279 15.81 9.91 -8.81
CA THR A 279 14.71 10.69 -8.26
C THR A 279 13.43 9.86 -8.27
N ARG A 280 12.49 10.15 -7.37
CA ARG A 280 11.24 9.40 -7.22
C ARG A 280 10.48 9.29 -8.54
N GLN A 281 10.29 10.40 -9.25
CA GLN A 281 9.52 10.44 -10.48
C GLN A 281 10.22 9.71 -11.63
N GLN A 282 11.56 9.77 -11.70
CA GLN A 282 12.33 9.05 -12.72
C GLN A 282 12.27 7.53 -12.49
N ALA A 283 12.41 7.09 -11.23
CA ALA A 283 12.35 5.68 -10.87
C ALA A 283 10.95 5.08 -11.12
N ILE A 284 9.88 5.77 -10.71
CA ILE A 284 8.50 5.33 -11.00
C ILE A 284 8.26 5.23 -12.51
N LYS A 285 8.70 6.25 -13.26
CA LYS A 285 8.55 6.27 -14.71
C LYS A 285 9.21 5.06 -15.38
N ALA A 286 10.38 4.66 -14.89
CA ALA A 286 11.15 3.58 -15.49
C ALA A 286 10.71 2.18 -15.02
N LEU A 287 10.28 2.04 -13.76
CA LEU A 287 10.19 0.74 -13.10
C LEU A 287 8.81 0.40 -12.51
N LEU A 288 7.94 1.39 -12.32
CA LEU A 288 6.61 1.25 -11.72
C LEU A 288 5.55 1.79 -12.69
N GLY A 289 5.63 1.33 -13.94
CA GLY A 289 4.58 1.51 -14.94
C GLY A 289 4.29 2.93 -15.43
N GLY A 290 5.02 3.96 -15.00
CA GLY A 290 4.86 5.31 -15.56
C GLY A 290 4.02 6.28 -14.73
N ASP A 291 3.67 5.93 -13.48
CA ASP A 291 2.81 6.78 -12.66
C ASP A 291 3.39 8.17 -12.41
N ARG A 292 2.50 9.11 -12.17
CA ARG A 292 2.86 10.46 -11.74
C ARG A 292 2.55 10.55 -10.26
N VAL A 293 3.50 11.03 -9.48
CA VAL A 293 3.34 11.22 -8.03
C VAL A 293 3.68 12.66 -7.66
N GLN A 294 3.20 13.09 -6.51
CA GLN A 294 3.63 14.37 -5.96
C GLN A 294 5.06 14.27 -5.40
N GLY A 295 5.94 15.15 -5.88
CA GLY A 295 7.34 15.25 -5.43
C GLY A 295 8.31 14.43 -6.26
N ASP A 296 9.56 14.92 -6.35
CA ASP A 296 10.65 14.29 -7.08
C ASP A 296 11.94 14.27 -6.27
N GLN A 297 11.81 13.90 -4.99
CA GLN A 297 12.94 13.78 -4.08
C GLN A 297 13.90 12.66 -4.51
N ALA A 298 15.14 12.73 -4.02
CA ALA A 298 16.11 11.67 -4.21
C ALA A 298 15.64 10.37 -3.54
N VAL A 299 15.93 9.23 -4.16
CA VAL A 299 15.60 7.89 -3.65
C VAL A 299 16.76 6.91 -3.88
N GLU A 300 16.91 5.96 -2.96
CA GLU A 300 17.58 4.68 -3.24
C GLU A 300 16.55 3.75 -3.88
N VAL A 301 16.85 3.25 -5.07
CA VAL A 301 15.98 2.36 -5.84
C VAL A 301 16.53 0.96 -5.73
N ILE A 302 15.75 0.05 -5.16
CA ILE A 302 16.10 -1.36 -5.01
C ILE A 302 15.25 -2.18 -5.98
N GLN A 303 15.88 -3.12 -6.69
CA GLN A 303 15.17 -4.19 -7.39
C GLN A 303 15.63 -5.55 -6.93
N LEU A 304 14.68 -6.45 -6.71
CA LEU A 304 14.91 -7.85 -6.41
C LEU A 304 14.18 -8.72 -7.44
N ASN A 305 14.88 -9.69 -8.00
CA ASN A 305 14.25 -10.71 -8.84
C ASN A 305 13.69 -11.82 -7.93
N GLY A 306 12.58 -12.42 -8.33
CA GLY A 306 11.94 -13.53 -7.62
C GLY A 306 10.52 -13.71 -8.13
N ASP A 307 9.78 -14.68 -7.62
CA ASP A 307 8.37 -14.86 -7.98
C ASP A 307 7.51 -14.20 -6.90
N PHE A 308 6.91 -13.06 -7.24
CA PHE A 308 6.10 -12.25 -6.32
C PHE A 308 4.62 -12.32 -6.70
N SER A 309 3.75 -12.25 -5.68
CA SER A 309 2.30 -12.12 -5.83
C SER A 309 1.83 -10.99 -4.92
N PRO A 310 0.93 -10.12 -5.39
CA PRO A 310 0.39 -9.07 -4.52
C PRO A 310 -0.50 -9.72 -3.46
N VAL A 311 -0.42 -9.28 -2.20
CA VAL A 311 -1.29 -9.78 -1.12
C VAL A 311 -2.60 -8.98 -1.05
N ARG A 312 -2.51 -7.67 -1.30
CA ARG A 312 -3.63 -6.69 -1.33
C ARG A 312 -4.50 -6.76 -2.58
N SER A 313 -4.78 -7.96 -3.07
CA SER A 313 -5.78 -8.08 -4.11
C SER A 313 -7.14 -8.24 -3.46
N MET A 314 -8.07 -7.33 -3.76
CA MET A 314 -9.50 -7.62 -3.62
C MET A 314 -9.75 -9.04 -4.13
N LYS A 315 -10.43 -9.87 -3.33
CA LYS A 315 -10.96 -11.11 -3.87
C LYS A 315 -12.03 -10.77 -4.89
N GLN A 316 -11.60 -10.72 -6.14
CA GLN A 316 -12.45 -10.49 -7.30
C GLN A 316 -13.65 -11.42 -7.26
N ARG A 317 -14.80 -10.87 -7.65
CA ARG A 317 -16.03 -11.64 -7.89
C ARG A 317 -15.81 -12.73 -8.95
N LYS A 318 -14.71 -12.70 -9.72
CA LYS A 318 -14.25 -13.76 -10.62
C LYS A 318 -12.88 -14.26 -10.16
N ALA A 319 -12.87 -15.47 -9.60
CA ALA A 319 -11.75 -16.14 -8.93
C ALA A 319 -10.62 -16.59 -9.88
N GLY A 320 -9.98 -15.67 -10.59
CA GLY A 320 -8.71 -15.95 -11.26
C GLY A 320 -7.54 -15.94 -10.28
N ALA A 321 -6.45 -16.61 -10.64
CA ALA A 321 -5.20 -16.51 -9.90
C ALA A 321 -4.63 -15.10 -10.04
N LEU A 322 -4.09 -14.56 -8.96
CA LEU A 322 -3.41 -13.27 -9.00
C LEU A 322 -2.23 -13.33 -9.95
N PRO A 323 -1.97 -12.24 -10.69
CA PRO A 323 -0.80 -12.17 -11.53
C PRO A 323 0.46 -12.30 -10.67
N THR A 324 1.35 -13.21 -11.09
CA THR A 324 2.70 -13.26 -10.54
C THR A 324 3.61 -12.35 -11.36
N SER A 325 4.54 -11.70 -10.67
CA SER A 325 5.53 -10.81 -11.26
C SER A 325 6.93 -11.26 -10.87
N ASN A 326 7.89 -11.10 -11.78
CA ASN A 326 9.25 -11.60 -11.57
C ASN A 326 10.21 -10.61 -10.88
N THR A 327 9.74 -9.38 -10.62
CA THR A 327 10.55 -8.29 -10.09
C THR A 327 9.79 -7.51 -9.03
N LEU A 328 10.43 -7.29 -7.89
CA LEU A 328 10.01 -6.37 -6.83
C LEU A 328 10.86 -5.10 -6.93
N THR A 329 10.21 -3.94 -6.97
CA THR A 329 10.86 -2.62 -6.96
C THR A 329 10.48 -1.86 -5.70
N ILE A 330 11.45 -1.22 -5.05
CA ILE A 330 11.27 -0.45 -3.81
C ILE A 330 12.03 0.87 -3.93
N LEU A 331 11.38 1.98 -3.59
CA LEU A 331 12.00 3.30 -3.51
C LEU A 331 12.08 3.73 -2.05
N VAL A 332 13.29 4.02 -1.57
CA VAL A 332 13.55 4.47 -0.20
C VAL A 332 14.08 5.90 -0.21
N ASP A 333 13.41 6.81 0.50
CA ASP A 333 13.92 8.16 0.77
C ASP A 333 15.17 8.06 1.67
N PRO A 334 16.36 8.45 1.20
CA PRO A 334 17.59 8.36 1.98
C PRO A 334 17.61 9.30 3.19
N ALA A 335 16.82 10.38 3.18
CA ALA A 335 16.79 11.33 4.29
C ALA A 335 16.01 10.80 5.49
N THR A 336 15.02 9.94 5.26
CA THR A 336 14.14 9.41 6.31
C THR A 336 14.23 7.90 6.50
N GLY A 337 14.87 7.19 5.57
CA GLY A 337 14.88 5.72 5.50
C GLY A 337 13.50 5.14 5.22
N ARG A 338 12.55 5.95 4.73
CA ARG A 338 11.16 5.53 4.48
C ARG A 338 10.97 5.07 3.04
N ILE A 339 10.21 4.01 2.82
CA ILE A 339 9.72 3.63 1.51
C ILE A 339 8.70 4.68 1.13
N THR A 340 8.87 5.23 -0.06
CA THR A 340 7.91 6.15 -0.66
C THR A 340 7.01 5.41 -1.63
N ASP A 341 7.53 4.35 -2.27
CA ASP A 341 6.82 3.59 -3.29
C ASP A 341 7.37 2.17 -3.34
N TRP A 342 6.49 1.21 -3.63
CA TRP A 342 6.91 -0.14 -3.97
C TRP A 342 5.95 -0.74 -4.99
N GLY A 343 6.38 -1.78 -5.67
CA GLY A 343 5.52 -2.49 -6.60
C GLY A 343 6.16 -3.76 -7.12
N ILE A 344 5.32 -4.59 -7.72
CA ILE A 344 5.74 -5.80 -8.41
C ILE A 344 5.41 -5.65 -9.88
N SER A 345 6.36 -6.01 -10.74
CA SER A 345 6.17 -5.91 -12.18
C SER A 345 7.00 -6.97 -12.92
N ASN A 346 6.77 -7.06 -14.23
CA ASN A 346 7.60 -7.83 -15.14
C ASN A 346 8.68 -6.97 -15.82
N ILE A 347 8.95 -5.77 -15.30
CA ILE A 347 9.97 -4.87 -15.83
C ILE A 347 11.34 -5.44 -15.48
N GLY A 348 12.00 -5.98 -16.50
CA GLY A 348 13.28 -6.62 -16.36
C GLY A 348 14.36 -5.69 -15.82
N SER A 349 15.27 -6.27 -15.05
CA SER A 349 16.32 -5.55 -14.35
C SER A 349 17.33 -4.74 -15.18
N ALA A 350 17.30 -4.86 -16.51
CA ALA A 350 18.04 -3.97 -17.39
C ALA A 350 17.54 -2.52 -17.29
N ALA A 351 16.28 -2.31 -16.90
CA ALA A 351 15.71 -0.98 -16.71
C ALA A 351 16.38 -0.22 -15.55
N LEU A 352 16.88 -0.91 -14.52
CA LEU A 352 17.57 -0.28 -13.40
C LEU A 352 18.83 0.48 -13.83
N ALA A 353 19.55 -0.06 -14.83
CA ALA A 353 20.77 0.56 -15.35
C ALA A 353 20.51 1.88 -16.09
N GLN A 354 19.26 2.14 -16.49
CA GLN A 354 18.88 3.42 -17.11
C GLN A 354 18.80 4.56 -16.08
N LEU A 355 18.70 4.24 -14.79
CA LEU A 355 18.63 5.22 -13.72
C LEU A 355 20.02 5.68 -13.24
N GLY A 356 21.04 4.83 -13.42
CA GLY A 356 22.41 5.14 -13.01
C GLY A 356 23.25 3.89 -12.72
N PRO A 357 24.47 4.08 -12.16
CA PRO A 357 25.35 2.98 -11.78
C PRO A 357 24.68 2.02 -10.78
N VAL A 358 24.67 0.73 -11.11
CA VAL A 358 24.00 -0.30 -10.31
C VAL A 358 25.01 -1.03 -9.43
N SER A 359 24.67 -1.19 -8.15
CA SER A 359 25.42 -2.01 -7.18
C SER A 359 24.62 -3.24 -6.77
N GLN A 360 25.29 -4.34 -6.46
CA GLN A 360 24.65 -5.50 -5.83
C GLN A 360 24.45 -5.23 -4.34
N LEU A 361 23.29 -5.61 -3.80
CA LEU A 361 23.06 -5.72 -2.37
C LEU A 361 23.42 -7.16 -1.99
N SER A 362 24.57 -7.33 -1.33
CA SER A 362 25.18 -8.61 -0.95
C SER A 362 24.35 -9.41 0.03
#